data_AF-A0A6G3UW30-F1
#
_entry.id   AF-A0A6G3UW30-F1
#
_cell.length_a   1.000
_cell.length_b   1.000
_cell.length_c   1.000
_cell.angle_alpha   90.00
_cell.angle_beta   90.00
_cell.angle_gamma   90.00
#
_symmetry.space_group_name_H-M   'P 1'
#
loop_
_entity.id
_entity.type
_entity.pdbx_description
1 polymer ?
#
loop_
_entity_poly.entity_id
_entity_poly.type
_entity_poly.pdbx_seq_one_letter_code
_entity_poly.pdbx_strand_id
1 'polypeptide(L)'
;GVVVPGVRRDRAPGALDALEAAGLVTGDRSPWTGVNACVGRPGCAKSLADVRGDAAAALPVAPPRTALPVHWSGCERRCGHPRGEWVDVVAGPDGGYRVSVVRDGVRTGEPEHVAGDPAALATAVATARTTRN
;
A
#
# COMPACT_ATOMS: atom_id res chain seq x y z
N GLY A 1 -2.90 2.61 11.72
CA GLY A 1 -3.23 4.01 12.03
C GLY A 1 -3.46 4.15 13.52
N VAL A 2 -3.55 5.38 14.01
CA VAL A 2 -3.86 5.70 15.42
C VAL A 2 -5.15 6.51 15.44
N VAL A 3 -6.01 6.25 16.43
CA VAL A 3 -7.19 7.07 16.72
C VAL A 3 -6.90 7.88 17.96
N VAL A 4 -7.11 9.20 17.90
CA VAL A 4 -6.91 10.12 19.03
C VAL A 4 -8.28 10.53 19.57
N PRO A 5 -8.82 9.83 20.59
CA PRO A 5 -10.13 10.17 21.17
C PRO A 5 -10.03 11.42 22.07
N GLY A 6 -11.19 12.01 22.39
CA GLY A 6 -11.29 13.11 23.36
C GLY A 6 -10.85 14.49 22.85
N VAL A 7 -10.53 14.62 21.55
CA VAL A 7 -10.24 15.92 20.95
C VAL A 7 -11.54 16.70 20.77
N ARG A 8 -11.64 17.86 21.42
CA ARG A 8 -12.77 18.77 21.19
C ARG A 8 -12.80 19.24 19.74
N ARG A 9 -13.99 19.34 19.15
CA ARG A 9 -14.19 19.67 17.73
C ARG A 9 -13.50 20.98 17.32
N ASP A 10 -13.53 22.01 18.17
CA ASP A 10 -12.89 23.30 17.92
C ASP A 10 -11.36 23.24 17.95
N ARG A 11 -10.77 22.23 18.60
CA ARG A 11 -9.32 21.99 18.65
C ARG A 11 -8.82 21.04 17.58
N ALA A 12 -9.72 20.36 16.86
CA ALA A 12 -9.36 19.33 15.89
C ALA A 12 -8.45 19.84 14.75
N PRO A 13 -8.67 21.03 14.15
CA PRO A 13 -7.78 21.53 13.10
C PRO A 13 -6.33 21.70 13.59
N GLY A 14 -6.12 22.41 14.72
CA GLY A 14 -4.78 22.59 15.26
C GLY A 14 -4.11 21.29 15.74
N ALA A 15 -4.91 20.29 16.17
CA ALA A 15 -4.38 18.96 16.48
C ALA A 15 -3.91 18.22 15.22
N LEU A 16 -4.65 18.32 14.10
CA LEU A 16 -4.23 17.76 12.82
C LEU A 16 -2.94 18.43 12.32
N ASP A 17 -2.85 19.76 12.41
CA ASP A 17 -1.64 20.50 12.03
C ASP A 17 -0.41 20.06 12.85
N ALA A 18 -0.59 19.86 14.16
CA ALA A 18 0.48 19.39 15.04
C ALA A 18 0.91 17.94 14.74
N LEU A 19 -0.03 17.06 14.41
CA LEU A 19 0.27 15.68 14.03
C LEU A 19 0.97 15.62 12.66
N GLU A 20 0.54 16.45 11.71
CA GLU A 20 1.19 16.58 10.40
C GLU A 20 2.63 17.09 10.56
N ALA A 21 2.85 18.12 11.39
CA ALA A 21 4.18 18.63 11.72
C ALA A 21 5.08 17.59 12.40
N ALA A 22 4.48 16.62 13.11
CA ALA A 22 5.19 15.48 13.69
C ALA A 22 5.44 14.33 12.67
N GLY A 23 5.06 14.51 11.40
CA GLY A 23 5.27 13.55 10.33
C GLY A 23 4.16 12.51 10.17
N LEU A 24 3.01 12.68 10.82
CA LEU A 24 1.86 11.80 10.62
C LEU A 24 1.07 12.21 9.39
N VAL A 25 0.54 11.20 8.68
CA VAL A 25 -0.40 11.43 7.58
C VAL A 25 -1.78 11.73 8.15
N THR A 26 -2.23 12.97 8.00
CA THR A 26 -3.52 13.48 8.50
C THR A 26 -4.53 13.78 7.40
N GLY A 27 -4.05 13.97 6.17
CA GLY A 27 -4.87 14.24 4.98
C GLY A 27 -4.81 13.15 3.91
N ASP A 28 -5.73 13.23 2.96
CA ASP A 28 -5.89 12.28 1.86
C ASP A 28 -4.95 12.51 0.67
N ARG A 29 -4.21 13.63 0.65
CA ARG A 29 -3.26 13.99 -0.41
C ARG A 29 -1.87 13.36 -0.24
N SER A 30 -1.71 12.42 0.68
CA SER A 30 -0.44 11.72 0.90
C SER A 30 -0.22 10.59 -0.12
N PRO A 31 1.01 10.36 -0.60
CA PRO A 31 1.38 9.14 -1.33
C PRO A 31 1.04 7.85 -0.58
N TRP A 32 1.00 7.91 0.76
CA TRP A 32 0.66 6.80 1.64
C TRP A 32 -0.84 6.50 1.74
N THR A 33 -1.70 7.35 1.16
CA THR A 33 -3.15 7.13 1.19
C THR A 33 -3.49 5.80 0.51
N GLY A 34 -4.17 4.91 1.25
CA GLY A 34 -4.61 3.60 0.77
C GLY A 34 -3.50 2.54 0.68
N VAL A 35 -2.32 2.78 1.26
CA VAL A 35 -1.20 1.84 1.24
C VAL A 35 -1.15 1.05 2.55
N ASN A 36 -1.12 -0.27 2.46
CA ASN A 36 -0.83 -1.15 3.57
C ASN A 36 0.18 -2.24 3.18
N ALA A 37 0.79 -2.85 4.19
CA ALA A 37 1.77 -3.90 4.00
C ALA A 37 1.74 -4.86 5.19
N CYS A 38 2.07 -6.13 4.95
CA CYS A 38 2.40 -7.04 6.04
C CYS A 38 3.73 -6.62 6.71
N VAL A 39 4.19 -7.39 7.71
CA VAL A 39 5.43 -7.06 8.43
C VAL A 39 6.68 -7.13 7.55
N GLY A 40 6.72 -8.01 6.55
CA GLY A 40 7.85 -8.14 5.65
C GLY A 40 9.12 -8.67 6.30
N ARG A 41 10.25 -8.61 5.57
CA ARG A 41 11.58 -8.71 6.17
C ARG A 41 11.93 -7.40 6.88
N PRO A 42 12.78 -7.43 7.92
CA PRO A 42 13.31 -8.62 8.59
C PRO A 42 12.33 -9.26 9.60
N GLY A 43 11.15 -8.67 9.82
CA GLY A 43 10.23 -9.06 10.91
C GLY A 43 9.46 -10.38 10.71
N CYS A 44 9.49 -11.00 9.53
CA CYS A 44 8.89 -12.30 9.26
C CYS A 44 9.84 -13.19 8.44
N ALA A 45 10.23 -14.32 9.03
CA ALA A 45 11.11 -15.31 8.39
C ALA A 45 10.52 -15.93 7.11
N LYS A 46 9.19 -15.90 6.94
CA LYS A 46 8.52 -16.40 5.72
C LYS A 46 8.49 -15.37 4.60
N SER A 47 8.84 -14.11 4.89
CA SER A 47 8.84 -13.04 3.89
C SER A 47 10.02 -13.20 2.95
N LEU A 48 9.77 -12.98 1.66
CA LEU A 48 10.77 -12.98 0.60
C LEU A 48 11.42 -11.60 0.41
N ALA A 49 10.73 -10.52 0.81
CA ALA A 49 11.18 -9.15 0.60
C ALA A 49 10.93 -8.23 1.81
N ASP A 50 11.61 -7.07 1.83
CA ASP A 50 11.29 -5.94 2.70
C ASP A 50 10.16 -5.13 2.06
N VAL A 51 8.94 -5.64 2.16
CA VAL A 51 7.77 -5.02 1.53
C VAL A 51 7.44 -3.63 2.04
N ARG A 52 7.94 -3.23 3.22
CA ARG A 52 7.70 -1.89 3.77
C ARG A 52 8.67 -0.89 3.16
N GLY A 53 9.95 -1.26 3.05
CA GLY A 53 10.94 -0.50 2.30
C GLY A 53 10.56 -0.37 0.82
N ASP A 54 10.17 -1.48 0.20
CA ASP A 54 9.78 -1.50 -1.22
C ASP A 54 8.52 -0.68 -1.49
N ALA A 55 7.51 -0.75 -0.60
CA ALA A 55 6.33 0.11 -0.68
C ALA A 55 6.71 1.60 -0.58
N ALA A 56 7.62 1.98 0.32
CA ALA A 56 8.08 3.36 0.45
C ALA A 56 8.76 3.86 -0.83
N ALA A 57 9.58 3.01 -1.47
CA ALA A 57 10.28 3.33 -2.71
C ALA A 57 9.33 3.46 -3.91
N ALA A 58 8.21 2.74 -3.92
CA ALA A 58 7.25 2.70 -5.01
C ALA A 58 6.21 3.85 -5.00
N LEU A 59 6.25 4.77 -4.02
CA LEU A 59 5.22 5.81 -3.82
C LEU A 59 5.77 7.24 -3.93
N PRO A 60 6.29 7.67 -5.09
CA PRO A 60 6.87 9.01 -5.23
C PRO A 60 5.81 10.13 -5.29
N VAL A 61 4.54 9.83 -5.63
CA VAL A 61 3.51 10.83 -5.89
C VAL A 61 2.18 10.44 -5.25
N ALA A 62 1.41 11.44 -4.83
CA ALA A 62 0.05 11.25 -4.32
C ALA A 62 -0.86 10.64 -5.40
N PRO A 63 -1.60 9.56 -5.09
CA PRO A 63 -2.53 8.97 -6.05
C PRO A 63 -3.76 9.86 -6.24
N PRO A 64 -4.51 9.71 -7.35
CA PRO A 64 -5.83 10.30 -7.46
C PRO A 64 -6.74 9.75 -6.35
N ARG A 65 -7.72 10.54 -5.89
CA ARG A 65 -8.67 10.16 -4.83
C ARG A 65 -9.48 8.89 -5.14
N THR A 66 -9.58 8.54 -6.42
CA THR A 66 -10.29 7.35 -6.92
C THR A 66 -9.40 6.12 -7.02
N ALA A 67 -8.12 6.20 -6.63
CA ALA A 67 -7.21 5.07 -6.71
C ALA A 67 -7.62 3.96 -5.73
N LEU A 68 -7.49 2.71 -6.17
CA LEU A 68 -7.67 1.55 -5.31
C LEU A 68 -6.61 1.55 -4.18
N PRO A 69 -6.97 1.01 -2.99
CA PRO A 69 -5.98 0.65 -1.99
C PRO A 69 -4.97 -0.36 -2.55
N VAL A 70 -3.75 -0.39 -2.02
CA VAL A 70 -2.70 -1.35 -2.40
C VAL A 70 -2.14 -2.04 -1.17
N HIS A 71 -2.04 -3.37 -1.22
CA HIS A 71 -1.50 -4.21 -0.16
C HIS A 71 -0.24 -4.94 -0.58
N TRP A 72 0.83 -4.73 0.18
CA TRP A 72 2.14 -5.33 -0.04
C TRP A 72 2.36 -6.56 0.85
N SER A 73 2.53 -7.70 0.21
CA SER A 73 2.65 -9.01 0.85
C SER A 73 4.00 -9.64 0.55
N GLY A 74 4.74 -9.95 1.60
CA GLY A 74 6.07 -10.56 1.46
C GLY A 74 6.05 -12.05 1.13
N CYS A 75 4.89 -12.69 1.16
CA CYS A 75 4.69 -14.07 0.76
C CYS A 75 3.22 -14.35 0.44
N GLU A 76 2.93 -15.55 -0.05
CA GLU A 76 1.59 -16.00 -0.43
C GLU A 76 0.54 -15.95 0.70
N ARG A 77 0.94 -15.88 1.97
CA ARG A 77 0.01 -15.80 3.11
C ARG A 77 -0.78 -14.50 3.16
N ARG A 78 -0.29 -13.42 2.53
CA ARG A 78 -0.95 -12.11 2.41
C ARG A 78 -1.49 -11.57 3.74
N CYS A 79 -0.72 -11.72 4.81
CA CYS A 79 -1.17 -11.37 6.15
C CYS A 79 -1.63 -9.90 6.20
N GLY A 80 -2.85 -9.68 6.72
CA GLY A 80 -3.42 -8.35 6.89
C GLY A 80 -3.97 -7.68 5.62
N HIS A 81 -4.16 -8.43 4.52
CA HIS A 81 -4.80 -7.87 3.33
C HIS A 81 -6.20 -7.32 3.63
N PRO A 82 -6.64 -6.25 2.94
CA PRO A 82 -7.95 -5.65 3.18
C PRO A 82 -9.08 -6.52 2.62
N ARG A 83 -10.33 -6.13 2.95
CA ARG A 83 -11.54 -6.63 2.31
C ARG A 83 -11.94 -5.68 1.16
N GLY A 84 -12.83 -6.13 0.27
CA GLY A 84 -13.33 -5.33 -0.84
C GLY A 84 -12.40 -5.41 -2.06
N GLU A 85 -12.21 -4.27 -2.73
CA GLU A 85 -11.35 -4.16 -3.90
C GLU A 85 -9.99 -3.54 -3.56
N TRP A 86 -8.90 -4.13 -4.03
CA TRP A 86 -7.54 -3.61 -3.82
C TRP A 86 -6.54 -4.13 -4.85
N VAL A 87 -5.36 -3.51 -4.91
CA VAL A 87 -4.20 -4.00 -5.65
C VAL A 87 -3.36 -4.90 -4.74
N ASP A 88 -3.23 -6.17 -5.09
CA ASP A 88 -2.42 -7.19 -4.41
C ASP A 88 -1.01 -7.19 -5.00
N VAL A 89 -0.01 -6.82 -4.19
CA VAL A 89 1.41 -6.81 -4.57
C VAL A 89 2.13 -7.88 -3.75
N VAL A 90 2.56 -8.97 -4.40
CA VAL A 90 3.04 -10.17 -3.71
C VAL A 90 4.46 -10.52 -4.16
N ALA A 91 5.39 -10.52 -3.21
CA ALA A 91 6.78 -10.90 -3.47
C ALA A 91 6.87 -12.34 -4.00
N GLY A 92 7.65 -12.52 -5.07
CA GLY A 92 7.92 -13.79 -5.73
C GLY A 92 9.26 -14.39 -5.31
N PRO A 93 9.45 -15.71 -5.51
CA PRO A 93 10.71 -16.40 -5.22
C PRO A 93 11.87 -16.00 -6.15
N ASP A 94 11.54 -15.35 -7.27
CA ASP A 94 12.46 -14.79 -8.27
C ASP A 94 13.07 -13.43 -7.86
N GLY A 95 12.69 -12.91 -6.68
CA GLY A 95 13.09 -11.58 -6.22
C GLY A 95 12.28 -10.44 -6.83
N GLY A 96 11.25 -10.77 -7.62
CA GLY A 96 10.29 -9.81 -8.17
C GLY A 96 8.99 -9.77 -7.38
N TYR A 97 7.99 -9.17 -8.01
CA TYR A 97 6.64 -9.04 -7.48
C TYR A 97 5.60 -9.44 -8.54
N ARG A 98 4.48 -10.01 -8.07
CA ARG A 98 3.25 -10.08 -8.86
C ARG A 98 2.31 -8.98 -8.42
N VAL A 99 1.76 -8.26 -9.39
CA VAL A 99 0.77 -7.21 -9.19
C VAL A 99 -0.56 -7.70 -9.77
N SER A 100 -1.64 -7.59 -9.01
CA SER A 100 -2.98 -7.97 -9.46
C SER A 100 -4.03 -7.08 -8.84
N VAL A 101 -5.15 -6.88 -9.53
CA VAL A 101 -6.35 -6.28 -8.92
C VAL A 101 -7.21 -7.42 -8.35
N VAL A 102 -7.67 -7.26 -7.11
CA VAL A 102 -8.62 -8.17 -6.46
C VAL A 102 -9.96 -7.48 -6.34
N ARG A 103 -11.02 -8.16 -6.76
CA ARG A 103 -12.43 -7.74 -6.63
C ARG A 103 -13.26 -8.90 -6.13
N ASP A 104 -14.08 -8.67 -5.10
CA ASP A 104 -14.89 -9.72 -4.46
C ASP A 104 -14.12 -10.99 -4.08
N GLY A 105 -12.85 -10.82 -3.70
CA GLY A 105 -11.95 -11.93 -3.34
C GLY A 105 -11.34 -12.69 -4.52
N VAL A 106 -11.64 -12.29 -5.77
CA VAL A 106 -11.13 -12.89 -7.00
C VAL A 106 -10.07 -11.97 -7.62
N ARG A 107 -8.94 -12.56 -8.05
CA ARG A 107 -7.92 -11.84 -8.83
C ARG A 107 -8.42 -11.69 -10.25
N THR A 108 -8.47 -10.47 -10.75
CA THR A 108 -8.92 -10.18 -12.12
C THR A 108 -7.71 -10.19 -13.06
N GLY A 109 -7.82 -10.95 -14.15
CA GLY A 109 -6.75 -11.08 -15.15
C GLY A 109 -5.56 -11.93 -14.69
N GLU A 110 -4.58 -12.07 -15.58
CA GLU A 110 -3.30 -12.68 -15.25
C GLU A 110 -2.46 -11.69 -14.42
N PRO A 111 -1.83 -12.13 -13.31
CA PRO A 111 -0.93 -11.26 -12.55
C PRO A 111 0.21 -10.72 -13.40
N GLU A 112 0.45 -9.41 -13.33
CA GLU A 112 1.63 -8.81 -13.94
C GLU A 112 2.86 -9.19 -13.10
N HIS A 113 3.83 -9.84 -13.74
CA HIS A 113 5.11 -10.17 -13.13
C HIS A 113 6.12 -9.05 -13.39
N VAL A 114 6.59 -8.42 -12.32
CA VAL A 114 7.61 -7.39 -12.37
C VAL A 114 8.88 -7.94 -11.73
N ALA A 115 9.96 -8.02 -12.50
CA ALA A 115 11.28 -8.37 -11.98
C ALA A 115 11.81 -7.28 -11.01
N GLY A 116 12.99 -7.47 -10.42
CA GLY A 116 13.58 -6.58 -9.41
C GLY A 116 13.96 -5.15 -9.86
N ASP A 117 13.21 -4.54 -10.78
CA ASP A 117 13.29 -3.12 -11.17
C ASP A 117 12.27 -2.28 -10.37
N PRO A 118 12.73 -1.43 -9.44
CA PRO A 118 11.84 -0.58 -8.64
C PRO A 118 11.00 0.40 -9.45
N ALA A 119 11.50 0.91 -10.59
CA ALA A 119 10.78 1.89 -11.40
C ALA A 119 9.63 1.24 -12.18
N ALA A 120 9.88 0.04 -12.74
CA ALA A 120 8.84 -0.78 -13.33
C ALA A 120 7.78 -1.16 -12.30
N LEU A 121 8.18 -1.52 -11.07
CA LEU A 121 7.25 -1.88 -10.00
C LEU A 121 6.36 -0.71 -9.58
N ALA A 122 6.95 0.48 -9.42
CA ALA A 122 6.18 1.70 -9.13
C ALA A 122 5.14 1.98 -10.23
N THR A 123 5.52 1.79 -11.50
CA THR A 123 4.64 1.99 -12.65
C THR A 123 3.50 0.97 -12.69
N ALA A 124 3.80 -0.31 -12.49
CA ALA A 124 2.80 -1.38 -12.45
C ALA A 124 1.78 -1.16 -11.32
N VAL A 125 2.27 -0.80 -10.12
CA VAL A 125 1.40 -0.48 -8.98
C VAL A 125 0.53 0.75 -9.26
N ALA A 126 1.10 1.84 -9.77
CA ALA A 126 0.34 3.05 -10.09
C ALA A 126 -0.75 2.78 -11.15
N THR A 127 -0.42 1.98 -12.17
CA THR A 127 -1.36 1.56 -13.22
C THR A 127 -2.49 0.74 -12.63
N ALA A 128 -2.19 -0.34 -11.92
CA ALA A 128 -3.18 -1.22 -11.29
C ALA A 128 -4.11 -0.47 -10.33
N ARG A 129 -3.58 0.54 -9.61
CA ARG A 129 -4.37 1.36 -8.69
C ARG A 129 -5.37 2.29 -9.38
N THR A 130 -5.18 2.58 -10.67
CA THR A 130 -6.05 3.49 -11.44
C THR A 130 -6.94 2.75 -12.44
N THR A 131 -6.78 1.43 -12.59
CA THR A 131 -7.63 0.59 -13.43
C THR A 131 -9.09 0.70 -13.00
N ARG A 132 -9.90 1.30 -13.87
CA ARG A 132 -11.36 1.33 -13.72
C ARG A 132 -11.97 0.02 -14.19
N ASN A 133 -13.16 -0.27 -13.67
CA ASN A 133 -14.03 -1.32 -14.19
C ASN A 133 -14.52 -0.95 -15.60
#